data_AF-A0A1I1DQ89-F1
#
_entry.id   AF-A0A1I1DQ89-F1
#
_cell.length_a   1.000
_cell.length_b   1.000
_cell.length_c   1.000
_cell.angle_alpha   90.00
_cell.angle_beta   90.00
_cell.angle_gamma   90.00
#
_symmetry.space_group_name_H-M   'P 1'
#
loop_
_entity.id
_entity.type
_entity.pdbx_description
1 polymer ?
#
loop_
_entity_poly.entity_id
_entity_poly.type
_entity_poly.pdbx_seq_one_letter_code
_entity_poly.pdbx_strand_id
1 'polypeptide(L)' 'MKESLLEILRCPLDKHELELEDAEYADDENANEDEVVSGTLVCTECGERYPIEDGIPNLLPPDMREETPA' A
#
# COMPACT_ATOMS: atom_id res chain seq x y z
N MET A 1 -3.62 7.80 -1.49
CA MET A 1 -3.50 6.83 -2.60
C MET A 1 -4.88 6.59 -3.20
N LYS A 2 -5.04 6.59 -4.52
CA LYS A 2 -6.33 6.22 -5.14
C LYS A 2 -6.56 4.72 -5.14
N GLU A 3 -7.76 4.24 -4.83
CA GLU A 3 -8.07 2.80 -4.88
C GLU A 3 -7.88 2.21 -6.29
N SER A 4 -8.20 2.98 -7.34
CA SER A 4 -8.04 2.57 -8.74
C SER A 4 -6.59 2.23 -9.12
N LEU A 5 -5.59 2.65 -8.34
CA LEU A 5 -4.21 2.21 -8.56
C LEU A 5 -4.01 0.73 -8.22
N LEU A 6 -4.82 0.13 -7.34
CA LEU A 6 -4.74 -1.30 -6.99
C LEU A 6 -4.93 -2.20 -8.21
N GLU A 7 -5.73 -1.77 -9.19
CA GLU A 7 -5.98 -2.51 -10.43
C GLU A 7 -4.71 -2.69 -11.28
N ILE A 8 -3.75 -1.76 -11.18
CA ILE A 8 -2.49 -1.77 -11.94
C ILE A 8 -1.27 -2.12 -11.10
N LEU A 9 -1.35 -1.98 -9.78
CA LEU A 9 -0.26 -2.32 -8.88
C LEU A 9 -0.07 -3.83 -8.78
N ARG A 10 1.19 -4.21 -8.68
CA ARG A 10 1.64 -5.61 -8.56
C ARG A 10 2.78 -5.67 -7.57
N CYS A 11 2.93 -6.82 -6.92
CA CYS A 11 4.00 -7.02 -5.97
C CYS A 11 5.38 -6.85 -6.63
N PRO A 12 6.32 -6.08 -6.06
CA PRO A 12 7.66 -5.88 -6.61
C PRO A 12 8.53 -7.16 -6.61
N LEU A 13 8.22 -8.15 -5.76
CA LEU A 13 8.98 -9.39 -5.64
C LEU A 13 8.57 -10.44 -6.69
N ASP A 14 7.28 -10.69 -6.82
CA ASP A 14 6.71 -11.82 -7.56
C ASP A 14 5.62 -11.42 -8.58
N LYS A 15 5.25 -10.13 -8.63
CA LYS A 15 4.31 -9.54 -9.59
C LYS A 15 2.87 -10.06 -9.51
N HIS A 16 2.51 -10.69 -8.39
CA HIS A 16 1.14 -11.08 -8.11
C HIS A 16 0.29 -9.91 -7.62
N GLU A 17 -0.98 -10.20 -7.39
CA GLU A 17 -1.99 -9.25 -6.96
C GLU A 17 -1.78 -8.85 -5.49
N LEU A 18 -2.12 -7.60 -5.18
CA LEU A 18 -2.03 -7.03 -3.86
C LEU A 18 -3.46 -6.79 -3.35
N GLU A 19 -3.78 -7.31 -2.18
CA GLU A 19 -5.03 -7.05 -1.47
C GLU A 19 -4.82 -5.91 -0.49
N LEU A 20 -5.78 -4.98 -0.42
CA LEU A 20 -5.74 -3.88 0.54
C LEU A 20 -6.46 -4.31 1.82
N GLU A 21 -5.73 -4.34 2.93
CA GLU A 21 -6.24 -4.56 4.28
C GLU A 21 -6.20 -3.26 5.10
N ASP A 22 -7.09 -3.13 6.09
CA ASP A 22 -7.12 -2.02 7.06
C ASP A 22 -7.11 -0.61 6.41
N ALA A 23 -7.77 -0.45 5.26
CA ALA A 23 -7.83 0.82 4.55
C ALA A 23 -8.61 1.88 5.35
N GLU A 24 -7.98 3.03 5.58
CA GLU A 24 -8.65 4.24 6.01
C GLU A 24 -8.68 5.22 4.85
N TYR A 25 -9.84 5.84 4.64
CA TYR A 25 -10.08 6.79 3.56
C TYR A 25 -10.13 8.21 4.15
N ALA A 26 -9.75 9.19 3.35
CA ALA A 26 -9.89 10.58 3.74
C ALA A 26 -11.37 10.97 3.84
N ASP A 27 -11.82 11.38 5.03
CA ASP A 27 -13.19 11.86 5.31
C ASP A 27 -13.35 13.38 5.04
N ASP A 28 -12.50 13.98 4.21
CA ASP A 28 -12.53 15.42 3.93
C ASP A 28 -13.46 15.75 2.76
N GLU A 29 -14.25 16.81 2.89
CA GLU A 29 -15.15 17.32 1.85
C GLU A 29 -14.43 17.70 0.52
N ASN A 30 -13.11 17.88 0.54
CA ASN A 30 -12.27 18.07 -0.66
C ASN A 30 -11.50 16.82 -1.11
N ALA A 31 -11.47 15.76 -0.30
CA ALA A 31 -10.85 14.51 -0.71
C ALA A 31 -11.78 13.77 -1.67
N ASN A 32 -11.21 13.09 -2.66
CA ASN A 32 -12.01 12.15 -3.43
C ASN A 32 -12.38 10.98 -2.52
N GLU A 33 -13.62 10.53 -2.59
CA GLU A 33 -14.18 9.39 -1.86
C GLU A 33 -13.33 8.10 -2.00
N ASP A 34 -12.46 8.03 -3.01
CA ASP A 34 -11.55 6.91 -3.29
C ASP A 34 -10.11 7.10 -2.78
N GLU A 35 -9.85 8.12 -1.95
CA GLU A 35 -8.50 8.44 -1.44
C GLU A 35 -8.19 7.72 -0.13
N VAL A 36 -7.39 6.65 -0.22
CA VAL A 36 -6.83 5.90 0.90
C VAL A 36 -5.68 6.68 1.54
N VAL A 37 -5.78 6.99 2.84
CA VAL A 37 -4.76 7.72 3.62
C VAL A 37 -3.87 6.79 4.45
N SER A 38 -4.40 5.65 4.88
CA SER A 38 -3.64 4.61 5.58
C SER A 38 -4.20 3.22 5.24
N GLY A 39 -3.38 2.20 5.44
CA GLY A 39 -3.75 0.81 5.14
C GLY A 39 -2.53 -0.06 4.92
N THR A 40 -2.73 -1.31 4.52
CA THR A 40 -1.65 -2.25 4.22
C THR A 40 -1.96 -3.02 2.94
N LEU A 41 -1.04 -3.03 1.98
CA LEU A 41 -1.14 -3.89 0.80
C LEU A 41 -0.49 -5.23 1.11
N VAL A 42 -1.23 -6.32 1.01
CA VAL A 42 -0.75 -7.68 1.26
C VAL A 42 -0.71 -8.46 -0.04
N CYS A 43 0.44 -9.03 -0.37
CA CYS A 43 0.53 -9.93 -1.52
C CYS A 43 -0.11 -11.28 -1.22
N THR A 44 -0.98 -11.74 -2.11
CA THR A 44 -1.70 -13.01 -1.96
C THR A 44 -0.83 -14.26 -2.04
N GLU A 45 0.34 -14.14 -2.69
CA GLU A 45 1.23 -15.28 -2.95
C GLU A 45 2.45 -15.28 -2.02
N CYS A 46 3.20 -14.18 -1.94
CA CYS A 46 4.38 -14.11 -1.08
C CYS A 46 4.07 -13.72 0.38
N GLY A 47 2.85 -13.23 0.66
CA GLY A 47 2.43 -12.80 2.00
C GLY A 47 3.09 -11.51 2.50
N GLU A 48 3.82 -10.81 1.62
CA GLU A 48 4.51 -9.57 1.96
C GLU A 48 3.51 -8.44 2.22
N ARG A 49 3.80 -7.63 3.24
CA ARG A 49 2.91 -6.56 3.72
C ARG A 49 3.56 -5.20 3.50
N TYR A 50 2.95 -4.35 2.69
CA TYR A 50 3.43 -3.01 2.34
C TYR A 50 2.54 -1.95 3.00
N PRO A 51 3.03 -1.24 4.02
CA PRO A 51 2.23 -0.24 4.72
C PRO A 51 1.98 0.99 3.83
N ILE A 52 0.82 1.62 4.03
CA ILE A 52 0.41 2.88 3.42
C ILE A 52 0.37 3.92 4.53
N GLU A 53 1.14 4.99 4.37
CA GLU A 53 1.20 6.10 5.32
C GLU A 53 1.08 7.42 4.55
N ASP A 54 0.28 8.37 5.04
CA ASP A 54 0.02 9.66 4.39
C ASP A 54 -0.48 9.52 2.93
N GLY A 55 -1.18 8.42 2.65
CA GLY A 55 -1.64 8.05 1.32
C GLY A 55 -0.53 7.63 0.34
N ILE A 56 0.68 7.35 0.83
CA ILE A 56 1.83 6.87 0.05
C ILE A 56 2.11 5.39 0.40
N PRO A 57 1.85 4.44 -0.52
CA PRO A 57 2.16 3.03 -0.31
C PRO A 57 3.67 2.77 -0.38
N ASN A 58 4.25 2.20 0.67
CA ASN A 58 5.66 1.83 0.72
C ASN A 58 5.89 0.43 0.13
N LEU A 59 6.03 0.36 -1.20
CA LEU A 59 6.32 -0.87 -1.95
C LEU A 59 7.81 -1.24 -1.99
N LEU A 60 8.64 -0.74 -1.06
CA LEU A 60 10.03 -1.17 -1.00
C LEU A 60 10.12 -2.61 -0.48
N PRO A 61 11.09 -3.42 -0.98
CA PRO A 61 11.38 -4.71 -0.39
C PRO A 61 11.71 -4.54 1.11
N PRO A 62 11.39 -5.53 1.96
CA PRO A 62 11.67 -5.45 3.40
C PRO A 62 13.15 -5.16 3.69
N ASP A 63 14.07 -5.75 2.92
CA ASP A 63 15.52 -5.50 2.98
C ASP A 63 15.93 -4.02 2.79
N MET A 64 15.05 -3.21 2.19
CA MET A 64 15.27 -1.78 1.95
C MET A 64 14.35 -0.87 2.77
N ARG A 65 13.39 -1.43 3.51
CA ARG A 65 12.50 -0.70 4.44
C ARG A 65 13.15 -0.49 5.80
N GLU A 66 14.09 -1.34 6.17
CA GLU A 66 14.97 -1.08 7.29
C GLU A 66 15.89 0.10 6.93
N GLU A 67 15.52 1.32 7.34
CA GLU A 67 16.52 2.18 7.97
C GLU A 67 17.06 1.35 9.13
N THR A 68 18.09 0.54 8.88
CA THR A 68 18.90 0.01 9.97
C THR A 68 19.56 1.25 10.58
N PRO A 69 19.21 1.69 11.81
CA PRO A 69 20.05 2.67 12.47
C PRO A 69 21.40 1.97 12.68
N ALA A 70 22.43 2.50 12.01
CA ALA A 70 23.81 2.16 12.28
C ALA A 70 24.22 2.60 13.69
#